data_AF-A0A6A0R675-F1
#
_entry.id   AF-A0A6A0R675-F1
#
_cell.length_a   1.000
_cell.length_b   1.000
_cell.length_c   1.000
_cell.angle_alpha   90.00
_cell.angle_beta   90.00
_cell.angle_gamma   90.00
#
_symmetry.space_group_name_H-M   'P 1'
#
loop_
_entity.id
_entity.type
_entity.pdbx_description
1 polymer ?
#
loop_
_entity_poly.entity_id
_entity_poly.type
_entity_poly.pdbx_seq_one_letter_code
_entity_poly.pdbx_strand_id
1 'polypeptide(L)'
;MNKTHLKRIFSDIRLWIVFFFAIRLLGISNAPLEAGHNWRQSLTNMITRNFVQGRANIFYPQIDMAGEKTGIIGSEFPIFNYLTYLFSSLLEYSHWHGRLINLLVTSLGLYFFYKLISQLFKKETAFASTIVLAVSIWYGFGRKIMPDTFSVSLVIIGLWYAYLYLKNGKTVQLLAFFILITLGMLSKIPALSLMGVLALVPFLSTVPNARKLFLLTASGISIGLVFCWYFYWVPHLLSTYHYQLYFPKSFMDGLLEIKPLIPELLEKFYFSAFHSYLAFACFLVGIYFFWKEKLPYYRYGFAIITLLFVAFIFKTGSVFPLHNYYIIPFVPVMALFAGIAIAKLPKPYYGIILSIIAIEAIANQQHAQFISENVNYKLTLEQLADSSIAKDELIIINGGPSPQSIYFANRKGWTIENEKLVEANYIDSLVELGAKKLIIDKHLIDQFSPDYELLLDNEDYQIYNLN
;
A
#
# COMPACT_ATOMS: atom_id res chain seq x y z
N MET A 1 -6.89 15.81 -38.46
CA MET A 1 -7.94 15.57 -37.43
C MET A 1 -8.58 16.91 -37.04
N ASN A 2 -9.92 17.02 -37.02
CA ASN A 2 -10.64 18.26 -36.69
C ASN A 2 -10.40 18.68 -35.22
N LYS A 3 -10.22 19.99 -34.92
CA LYS A 3 -9.95 20.52 -33.56
C LYS A 3 -10.99 20.08 -32.54
N THR A 4 -12.25 19.95 -32.95
CA THR A 4 -13.36 19.48 -32.10
C THR A 4 -13.21 18.01 -31.70
N HIS A 5 -12.67 17.18 -32.59
CA HIS A 5 -12.42 15.76 -32.34
C HIS A 5 -11.24 15.56 -31.39
N LEU A 6 -10.15 16.31 -31.57
CA LEU A 6 -9.00 16.32 -30.67
C LEU A 6 -9.42 16.73 -29.25
N LYS A 7 -10.22 17.79 -29.12
CA LYS A 7 -10.71 18.27 -27.83
C LYS A 7 -11.54 17.20 -27.09
N ARG A 8 -12.37 16.45 -27.82
CA ARG A 8 -13.18 15.36 -27.25
C ARG A 8 -12.30 14.23 -26.70
N ILE A 9 -11.24 13.86 -27.43
CA ILE A 9 -10.27 12.83 -27.02
C ILE A 9 -9.53 13.25 -25.74
N PHE A 10 -8.93 14.44 -25.71
CA PHE A 10 -8.15 14.90 -24.55
C PHE A 10 -9.00 15.17 -23.30
N SER A 11 -10.31 15.38 -23.45
CA SER A 11 -11.25 15.51 -22.34
C SER A 11 -11.75 14.19 -21.77
N ASP A 12 -11.42 13.05 -22.39
CA ASP A 12 -11.82 11.73 -21.92
C ASP A 12 -10.85 11.23 -20.86
N ILE A 13 -11.34 11.02 -19.64
CA ILE A 13 -10.50 10.55 -18.53
C ILE A 13 -9.87 9.18 -18.81
N ARG A 14 -10.52 8.35 -19.63
CA ARG A 14 -10.06 7.00 -19.96
C ARG A 14 -8.72 7.04 -20.70
N LEU A 15 -8.53 8.04 -21.57
CA LEU A 15 -7.26 8.26 -22.27
C LEU A 15 -6.13 8.46 -21.26
N TRP A 16 -6.32 9.35 -20.30
CA TRP A 16 -5.30 9.69 -19.31
C TRP A 16 -5.01 8.54 -18.34
N ILE A 17 -6.04 7.78 -17.95
CA ILE A 17 -5.83 6.56 -17.15
C ILE A 17 -4.98 5.55 -17.92
N VAL A 18 -5.25 5.32 -19.20
CA VAL A 18 -4.45 4.42 -20.06
C VAL A 18 -3.04 4.96 -20.25
N PHE A 19 -2.88 6.27 -20.47
CA PHE A 19 -1.58 6.92 -20.59
C PHE A 19 -0.72 6.74 -19.33
N PHE A 20 -1.26 7.06 -18.15
CA PHE A 20 -0.53 6.87 -16.90
C PHE A 20 -0.33 5.38 -16.56
N PHE A 21 -1.25 4.49 -16.96
CA PHE A 21 -1.04 3.05 -16.87
C PHE A 21 0.19 2.63 -17.67
N ALA A 22 0.29 3.05 -18.93
CA ALA A 22 1.42 2.70 -19.81
C ALA A 22 2.76 3.21 -19.26
N ILE A 23 2.82 4.45 -18.76
CA ILE A 23 4.06 4.98 -18.15
C ILE A 23 4.48 4.16 -16.92
N ARG A 24 3.51 3.75 -16.08
CA ARG A 24 3.78 2.96 -14.87
C ARG A 24 4.21 1.51 -15.16
N LEU A 25 4.09 1.04 -16.41
CA LEU A 25 4.67 -0.24 -16.84
C LEU A 25 6.20 -0.22 -16.95
N LEU A 26 6.82 0.96 -17.07
CA LEU A 26 8.28 1.08 -17.15
C LEU A 26 8.94 0.50 -15.89
N GLY A 27 9.71 -0.58 -16.02
CA GLY A 27 10.33 -1.29 -14.90
C GLY A 27 9.35 -2.05 -14.01
N ILE A 28 8.14 -2.37 -14.50
CA ILE A 28 7.14 -3.13 -13.72
C ILE A 28 7.67 -4.51 -13.34
N SER A 29 8.46 -5.13 -14.23
CA SER A 29 9.05 -6.46 -14.07
C SER A 29 10.22 -6.51 -13.09
N ASN A 30 10.72 -5.36 -12.65
CA ASN A 30 11.90 -5.31 -11.81
C ASN A 30 11.63 -5.94 -10.44
N ALA A 31 12.67 -6.55 -9.87
CA ALA A 31 12.68 -7.02 -8.50
C ALA A 31 12.52 -5.85 -7.50
N PRO A 32 12.08 -6.09 -6.25
CA PRO A 32 11.89 -5.04 -5.24
C PRO A 32 13.23 -4.53 -4.69
N LEU A 33 14.00 -3.84 -5.53
CA LEU A 33 15.29 -3.24 -5.21
C LEU A 33 15.25 -1.70 -5.23
N GLU A 34 14.08 -1.08 -5.45
CA GLU A 34 13.97 0.37 -5.43
C GLU A 34 14.33 0.94 -4.03
N ALA A 35 14.90 2.14 -3.99
CA ALA A 35 15.35 2.77 -2.74
C ALA A 35 14.23 2.87 -1.68
N GLY A 36 13.01 3.19 -2.09
CA GLY A 36 11.87 3.35 -1.19
C GLY A 36 10.96 2.12 -1.11
N HIS A 37 10.78 1.58 0.09
CA HIS A 37 9.82 0.51 0.44
C HIS A 37 10.12 -0.87 -0.16
N ASN A 38 11.37 -1.15 -0.52
CA ASN A 38 11.80 -2.50 -0.92
C ASN A 38 11.52 -3.55 0.17
N TRP A 39 11.72 -3.21 1.44
CA TRP A 39 11.46 -4.08 2.59
C TRP A 39 10.00 -4.55 2.60
N ARG A 40 9.05 -3.62 2.44
CA ARG A 40 7.61 -3.91 2.49
C ARG A 40 7.18 -4.71 1.28
N GLN A 41 7.74 -4.41 0.11
CA GLN A 41 7.51 -5.17 -1.12
C GLN A 41 8.02 -6.60 -0.99
N SER A 42 9.24 -6.79 -0.47
CA SER A 42 9.86 -8.09 -0.23
C SER A 42 9.04 -8.91 0.76
N LEU A 43 8.52 -8.29 1.83
CA LEU A 43 7.62 -8.97 2.77
C LEU A 43 6.32 -9.46 2.10
N THR A 44 5.67 -8.63 1.28
CA THR A 44 4.45 -9.04 0.56
C THR A 44 4.75 -10.21 -0.39
N ASN A 45 5.85 -10.10 -1.11
CA ASN A 45 6.30 -11.13 -2.02
C ASN A 45 6.69 -12.42 -1.30
N MET A 46 7.30 -12.34 -0.12
CA MET A 46 7.65 -13.48 0.73
C MET A 46 6.41 -14.27 1.13
N ILE A 47 5.37 -13.61 1.63
CA ILE A 47 4.09 -14.25 1.95
C ILE A 47 3.46 -14.89 0.69
N THR A 48 3.53 -14.20 -0.44
CA THR A 48 3.01 -14.70 -1.73
C THR A 48 3.78 -15.94 -2.21
N ARG A 49 5.12 -15.92 -2.14
CA ARG A 49 5.98 -17.06 -2.48
C ARG A 49 5.67 -18.26 -1.58
N ASN A 50 5.43 -18.01 -0.30
CA ASN A 50 5.07 -19.07 0.65
C ASN A 50 3.74 -19.74 0.28
N PHE A 51 2.76 -18.98 -0.23
CA PHE A 51 1.54 -19.56 -0.80
C PHE A 51 1.82 -20.40 -2.05
N VAL A 52 2.65 -19.92 -2.98
CA VAL A 52 3.06 -20.68 -4.17
C VAL A 52 3.78 -21.99 -3.81
N GLN A 53 4.60 -21.97 -2.76
CA GLN A 53 5.34 -23.13 -2.24
C GLN A 53 4.48 -24.08 -1.37
N GLY A 54 3.16 -24.07 -1.54
CA GLY A 54 2.24 -25.02 -0.89
C GLY A 54 1.73 -24.60 0.50
N ARG A 55 2.14 -23.45 1.04
CA ARG A 55 1.68 -22.95 2.35
C ARG A 55 0.46 -22.00 2.21
N ALA A 56 -0.44 -22.30 1.26
CA ALA A 56 -1.51 -21.42 0.79
C ALA A 56 -2.74 -21.31 1.71
N ASN A 57 -2.56 -21.34 3.04
CA ASN A 57 -3.66 -21.07 3.96
C ASN A 57 -3.79 -19.56 4.19
N ILE A 58 -4.87 -18.97 3.64
CA ILE A 58 -5.12 -17.52 3.71
C ILE A 58 -5.26 -17.00 5.16
N PHE A 59 -5.64 -17.85 6.12
CA PHE A 59 -5.79 -17.46 7.52
C PHE A 59 -4.46 -17.49 8.30
N TYR A 60 -3.43 -18.13 7.75
CA TYR A 60 -2.11 -18.30 8.37
C TYR A 60 -1.00 -17.91 7.38
N PRO A 61 -0.92 -16.62 6.96
CA PRO A 61 0.17 -16.16 6.10
C PRO A 61 1.51 -16.37 6.80
N GLN A 62 2.54 -16.76 6.02
CA GLN A 62 3.86 -17.09 6.56
C GLN A 62 4.96 -16.21 5.98
N ILE A 63 5.98 -15.94 6.79
CA ILE A 63 7.24 -15.27 6.43
C ILE A 63 8.42 -16.23 6.63
N ASP A 64 9.57 -15.88 6.07
CA ASP A 64 10.79 -16.70 6.13
C ASP A 64 11.79 -16.18 7.18
N MET A 65 11.60 -14.97 7.71
CA MET A 65 12.48 -14.34 8.72
C MET A 65 12.14 -14.69 10.17
N ALA A 66 11.58 -15.88 10.37
CA ALA A 66 11.02 -16.32 11.64
C ALA A 66 11.91 -17.26 12.46
N GLY A 67 13.17 -17.42 12.04
CA GLY A 67 14.07 -18.37 12.65
C GLY A 67 13.55 -19.80 12.55
N GLU A 68 13.59 -20.47 13.69
CA GLU A 68 13.11 -21.82 13.97
C GLU A 68 11.57 -21.93 14.04
N LYS A 69 10.87 -20.80 14.08
CA LYS A 69 9.40 -20.79 14.24
C LYS A 69 8.69 -21.06 12.92
N THR A 70 7.37 -21.25 13.01
CA THR A 70 6.49 -21.52 11.85
C THR A 70 6.52 -20.43 10.79
N GLY A 71 6.82 -19.19 11.19
CA GLY A 71 6.73 -18.00 10.35
C GLY A 71 5.33 -17.45 10.17
N ILE A 72 4.33 -17.99 10.85
CA ILE A 72 2.97 -17.43 10.80
C ILE A 72 2.97 -16.02 11.40
N ILE A 73 2.45 -15.05 10.65
CA ILE A 73 2.49 -13.63 11.02
C ILE A 73 1.07 -13.07 11.23
N GLY A 74 0.90 -12.29 12.31
CA GLY A 74 -0.21 -11.37 12.48
C GLY A 74 -0.06 -10.16 11.55
N SER A 75 -0.78 -10.16 10.43
CA SER A 75 -0.73 -9.10 9.42
C SER A 75 -2.12 -8.66 8.95
N GLU A 76 -2.16 -7.72 8.01
CA GLU A 76 -3.38 -7.47 7.22
C GLU A 76 -3.88 -8.74 6.53
N PHE A 77 -5.17 -8.77 6.19
CA PHE A 77 -5.77 -9.94 5.56
C PHE A 77 -5.12 -10.15 4.19
N PRO A 78 -4.53 -11.33 3.91
CA PRO A 78 -3.60 -11.48 2.80
C PRO A 78 -4.32 -11.69 1.45
N ILE A 79 -5.46 -11.03 1.20
CA ILE A 79 -6.19 -11.15 -0.07
C ILE A 79 -5.36 -10.66 -1.26
N PHE A 80 -4.57 -9.59 -1.10
CA PHE A 80 -3.69 -9.10 -2.16
C PHE A 80 -2.58 -10.12 -2.49
N ASN A 81 -1.98 -10.72 -1.45
CA ASN A 81 -1.01 -11.81 -1.59
C ASN A 81 -1.66 -13.04 -2.24
N TYR A 82 -2.87 -13.39 -1.81
CA TYR A 82 -3.59 -14.57 -2.29
C TYR A 82 -3.99 -14.44 -3.77
N LEU A 83 -4.47 -13.26 -4.19
CA LEU A 83 -4.72 -12.97 -5.60
C LEU A 83 -3.44 -13.03 -6.43
N THR A 84 -2.33 -12.54 -5.88
CA THR A 84 -1.02 -12.63 -6.53
C THR A 84 -0.56 -14.08 -6.64
N TYR A 85 -0.78 -14.91 -5.62
CA TYR A 85 -0.55 -16.35 -5.65
C TYR A 85 -1.38 -17.05 -6.72
N LEU A 86 -2.68 -16.79 -6.79
CA LEU A 86 -3.57 -17.39 -7.80
C LEU A 86 -3.12 -17.03 -9.21
N PHE A 87 -2.78 -15.76 -9.45
CA PHE A 87 -2.23 -15.32 -10.73
C PHE A 87 -0.88 -15.99 -11.02
N SER A 88 0.00 -16.08 -10.02
CA SER A 88 1.31 -16.73 -10.14
C SER A 88 1.22 -18.25 -10.33
N SER A 89 0.11 -18.88 -9.98
CA SER A 89 -0.10 -20.33 -10.18
C SER A 89 -0.52 -20.67 -11.60
N LEU A 90 -0.99 -19.68 -12.37
CA LEU A 90 -1.29 -19.82 -13.80
C LEU A 90 -0.05 -19.61 -14.68
N LEU A 91 1.03 -19.11 -14.10
CA LEU A 91 2.31 -18.76 -14.75
C LEU A 91 3.46 -19.32 -13.90
N GLU A 92 4.70 -19.00 -14.25
CA GLU A 92 5.84 -19.20 -13.34
C GLU A 92 5.95 -17.99 -12.40
N TYR A 93 6.13 -18.22 -11.10
CA TYR A 93 6.18 -17.13 -10.12
C TYR A 93 7.28 -16.12 -10.43
N SER A 94 6.93 -14.84 -10.38
CA SER A 94 7.88 -13.74 -10.52
C SER A 94 7.55 -12.59 -9.58
N HIS A 95 8.59 -11.84 -9.17
CA HIS A 95 8.52 -10.76 -8.18
C HIS A 95 7.51 -9.64 -8.53
N TRP A 96 7.16 -9.50 -9.80
CA TRP A 96 6.37 -8.40 -10.33
C TRP A 96 4.88 -8.67 -10.46
N HIS A 97 4.42 -9.91 -10.33
CA HIS A 97 3.02 -10.29 -10.56
C HIS A 97 2.03 -9.41 -9.78
N GLY A 98 2.32 -9.17 -8.49
CA GLY A 98 1.47 -8.33 -7.65
C GLY A 98 1.49 -6.84 -8.05
N ARG A 99 2.55 -6.36 -8.70
CA ARG A 99 2.63 -4.99 -9.22
C ARG A 99 1.64 -4.77 -10.35
N LEU A 100 1.50 -5.74 -11.27
CA LEU A 100 0.51 -5.67 -12.34
C LEU A 100 -0.92 -5.70 -11.80
N ILE A 101 -1.20 -6.59 -10.84
CA ILE A 101 -2.51 -6.65 -10.18
C ILE A 101 -2.85 -5.31 -9.51
N ASN A 102 -1.92 -4.76 -8.72
CA ASN A 102 -2.13 -3.47 -8.08
C ASN A 102 -2.36 -2.35 -9.10
N LEU A 103 -1.59 -2.33 -10.20
CA LEU A 103 -1.70 -1.31 -11.24
C LEU A 103 -3.06 -1.36 -11.96
N LEU A 104 -3.57 -2.56 -12.23
CA LEU A 104 -4.89 -2.78 -12.81
C LEU A 104 -6.00 -2.30 -11.87
N VAL A 105 -5.99 -2.76 -10.61
CA VAL A 105 -7.02 -2.38 -9.63
C VAL A 105 -6.97 -0.90 -9.30
N THR A 106 -5.78 -0.31 -9.18
CA THR A 106 -5.59 1.13 -8.96
C THR A 106 -6.14 1.95 -10.12
N SER A 107 -5.91 1.51 -11.36
CA SER A 107 -6.41 2.21 -12.56
C SER A 107 -7.93 2.10 -12.71
N LEU A 108 -8.52 0.96 -12.33
CA LEU A 108 -9.97 0.83 -12.19
C LEU A 108 -10.49 1.74 -11.06
N GLY A 109 -9.79 1.82 -9.93
CA GLY A 109 -10.08 2.74 -8.83
C GLY A 109 -10.17 4.19 -9.28
N LEU A 110 -9.22 4.67 -10.08
CA LEU A 110 -9.24 6.01 -10.69
C LEU A 110 -10.48 6.21 -11.58
N TYR A 111 -10.85 5.22 -12.39
CA TYR A 111 -12.03 5.31 -13.25
C TYR A 111 -13.33 5.40 -12.42
N PHE A 112 -13.47 4.57 -11.39
CA PHE A 112 -14.65 4.61 -10.53
C PHE A 112 -14.68 5.83 -9.60
N PHE A 113 -13.52 6.36 -9.21
CA PHE A 113 -13.40 7.66 -8.56
C PHE A 113 -13.96 8.76 -9.46
N TYR A 114 -13.50 8.85 -10.72
CA TYR A 114 -14.06 9.79 -11.70
C TYR A 114 -15.57 9.65 -11.84
N LYS A 115 -16.07 8.41 -12.01
CA LYS A 115 -17.51 8.15 -12.14
C LYS A 115 -18.27 8.65 -10.93
N LEU A 116 -17.85 8.30 -9.72
CA LEU A 116 -18.50 8.71 -8.49
C LEU A 116 -18.53 10.24 -8.35
N ILE A 117 -17.39 10.91 -8.53
CA ILE A 117 -17.31 12.36 -8.42
C ILE A 117 -18.13 13.04 -9.52
N SER A 118 -18.18 12.51 -10.74
CA SER A 118 -18.98 13.08 -11.84
C SER A 118 -20.49 13.05 -11.61
N GLN A 119 -20.97 12.22 -10.66
CA GLN A 119 -22.37 12.20 -10.25
C GLN A 119 -22.70 13.21 -9.14
N LEU A 120 -21.68 13.68 -8.41
CA LEU A 120 -21.83 14.53 -7.22
C LEU A 120 -21.37 15.98 -7.47
N PHE A 121 -20.43 16.16 -8.38
CA PHE A 121 -19.80 17.43 -8.73
C PHE A 121 -19.77 17.63 -10.25
N LYS A 122 -19.33 18.81 -10.70
CA LYS A 122 -19.15 19.12 -12.12
C LYS A 122 -18.13 18.20 -12.78
N LYS A 123 -18.28 17.95 -14.07
CA LYS A 123 -17.38 17.05 -14.83
C LYS A 123 -15.93 17.54 -14.82
N GLU A 124 -15.71 18.86 -14.84
CA GLU A 124 -14.39 19.49 -14.78
C GLU A 124 -13.70 19.21 -13.43
N THR A 125 -14.46 19.23 -12.33
CA THR A 125 -13.97 18.84 -11.00
C THR A 125 -13.60 17.37 -11.00
N ALA A 126 -14.51 16.48 -11.45
CA ALA A 126 -14.24 15.05 -11.51
C ALA A 126 -12.98 14.72 -12.33
N PHE A 127 -12.82 15.35 -13.48
CA PHE A 127 -11.64 15.17 -14.33
C PHE A 127 -10.37 15.66 -13.62
N ALA A 128 -10.35 16.90 -13.13
CA ALA A 128 -9.18 17.47 -12.46
C ALA A 128 -8.78 16.66 -11.22
N SER A 129 -9.74 16.30 -10.37
CA SER A 129 -9.50 15.47 -9.19
C SER A 129 -8.92 14.12 -9.53
N THR A 130 -9.38 13.50 -10.63
CA THR A 130 -8.86 12.18 -11.04
C THR A 130 -7.44 12.28 -11.60
N ILE A 131 -7.12 13.33 -12.35
CA ILE A 131 -5.74 13.58 -12.82
C ILE A 131 -4.81 13.84 -11.63
N VAL A 132 -5.20 14.73 -10.70
CA VAL A 132 -4.43 15.01 -9.49
C VAL A 132 -4.21 13.73 -8.68
N LEU A 133 -5.25 12.90 -8.50
CA LEU A 133 -5.11 11.61 -7.83
C LEU A 133 -4.17 10.68 -8.59
N ALA A 134 -4.27 10.57 -9.91
CA ALA A 134 -3.46 9.66 -10.72
C ALA A 134 -1.95 9.96 -10.66
N VAL A 135 -1.58 11.24 -10.53
CA VAL A 135 -0.17 11.68 -10.50
C VAL A 135 0.38 11.87 -9.07
N SER A 136 -0.49 11.81 -8.06
CA SER A 136 -0.14 11.91 -6.64
C SER A 136 0.75 10.74 -6.17
N ILE A 137 0.85 10.51 -4.85
CA ILE A 137 1.47 9.29 -4.29
C ILE A 137 0.91 7.98 -4.91
N TRP A 138 -0.31 7.98 -5.45
CA TRP A 138 -0.88 6.85 -6.18
C TRP A 138 -0.11 6.48 -7.46
N TYR A 139 0.65 7.41 -8.04
CA TYR A 139 1.51 7.14 -9.19
C TYR A 139 2.58 6.09 -8.83
N GLY A 140 3.35 6.36 -7.77
CA GLY A 140 4.39 5.46 -7.28
C GLY A 140 3.82 4.20 -6.61
N PHE A 141 2.83 4.34 -5.72
CA PHE A 141 2.31 3.19 -4.97
C PHE A 141 1.38 2.28 -5.77
N GLY A 142 0.72 2.81 -6.82
CA GLY A 142 -0.12 2.02 -7.71
C GLY A 142 0.62 0.91 -8.47
N ARG A 143 1.95 0.97 -8.52
CA ARG A 143 2.81 -0.02 -9.18
C ARG A 143 3.70 -0.82 -8.20
N LYS A 144 3.54 -0.63 -6.89
CA LYS A 144 4.28 -1.40 -5.88
C LYS A 144 3.50 -2.63 -5.49
N ILE A 145 4.20 -3.68 -5.05
CA ILE A 145 3.55 -4.85 -4.44
C ILE A 145 3.17 -4.56 -2.97
N MET A 146 2.26 -3.61 -2.81
CA MET A 146 1.72 -3.14 -1.55
C MET A 146 0.21 -2.92 -1.71
N PRO A 147 -0.63 -3.33 -0.74
CA PRO A 147 -2.07 -3.30 -0.93
C PRO A 147 -2.72 -1.93 -0.64
N ASP A 148 -1.95 -0.86 -0.46
CA ASP A 148 -2.47 0.45 -0.07
C ASP A 148 -3.42 1.06 -1.11
N THR A 149 -2.95 1.27 -2.36
CA THR A 149 -3.81 1.77 -3.44
C THR A 149 -4.84 0.73 -3.89
N PHE A 150 -4.49 -0.56 -3.83
CA PHE A 150 -5.41 -1.68 -4.09
C PHE A 150 -6.63 -1.59 -3.17
N SER A 151 -6.41 -1.49 -1.86
CA SER A 151 -7.44 -1.38 -0.82
C SER A 151 -8.34 -0.18 -1.05
N VAL A 152 -7.75 1.00 -1.19
CA VAL A 152 -8.51 2.24 -1.35
C VAL A 152 -9.32 2.23 -2.65
N SER A 153 -8.77 1.63 -3.71
CA SER A 153 -9.49 1.44 -4.97
C SER A 153 -10.70 0.53 -4.81
N LEU A 154 -10.58 -0.61 -4.10
CA LEU A 154 -11.73 -1.47 -3.82
C LEU A 154 -12.82 -0.74 -3.04
N VAL A 155 -12.46 0.05 -2.02
CA VAL A 155 -13.42 0.86 -1.26
C VAL A 155 -14.10 1.90 -2.16
N ILE A 156 -13.36 2.62 -3.01
CA ILE A 156 -13.94 3.59 -3.97
C ILE A 156 -14.91 2.91 -4.94
N ILE A 157 -14.55 1.75 -5.49
CA ILE A 157 -15.41 0.99 -6.39
C ILE A 157 -16.66 0.51 -5.63
N GLY A 158 -16.49 0.04 -4.39
CA GLY A 158 -17.59 -0.28 -3.49
C GLY A 158 -18.55 0.90 -3.29
N LEU A 159 -18.03 2.08 -2.94
CA LEU A 159 -18.81 3.31 -2.76
C LEU A 159 -19.55 3.73 -4.04
N TRP A 160 -18.98 3.49 -5.23
CA TRP A 160 -19.70 3.64 -6.48
C TRP A 160 -20.93 2.70 -6.57
N TYR A 161 -20.79 1.45 -6.17
CA TYR A 161 -21.93 0.52 -6.12
C TYR A 161 -22.94 0.86 -5.02
N ALA A 162 -22.50 1.43 -3.88
CA ALA A 162 -23.41 2.00 -2.88
C ALA A 162 -24.26 3.11 -3.49
N TYR A 163 -23.63 4.05 -4.21
CA TYR A 163 -24.34 5.11 -4.93
C TYR A 163 -25.37 4.55 -5.92
N LEU A 164 -24.97 3.56 -6.72
CA LEU A 164 -25.89 2.91 -7.66
C LEU A 164 -27.05 2.19 -6.96
N TYR A 165 -26.79 1.51 -5.85
CA TYR A 165 -27.81 0.82 -5.07
C TYR A 165 -28.83 1.80 -4.48
N LEU A 166 -28.38 2.91 -3.90
CA LEU A 166 -29.28 3.94 -3.37
C LEU A 166 -30.19 4.49 -4.48
N LYS A 167 -29.65 4.68 -5.68
CA LYS A 167 -30.40 5.15 -6.86
C LYS A 167 -31.39 4.12 -7.40
N ASN A 168 -30.94 2.89 -7.66
CA ASN A 168 -31.69 1.92 -8.46
C ASN A 168 -32.30 0.77 -7.65
N GLY A 169 -31.83 0.52 -6.43
CA GLY A 169 -32.32 -0.54 -5.53
C GLY A 169 -31.97 -1.97 -5.92
N LYS A 170 -31.03 -2.21 -6.86
CA LYS A 170 -30.72 -3.57 -7.34
C LYS A 170 -29.82 -4.32 -6.37
N THR A 171 -30.21 -5.54 -5.96
CA THR A 171 -29.46 -6.37 -5.00
C THR A 171 -28.02 -6.67 -5.43
N VAL A 172 -27.76 -6.87 -6.72
CA VAL A 172 -26.40 -7.08 -7.26
C VAL A 172 -25.47 -5.89 -6.93
N GLN A 173 -26.00 -4.66 -6.89
CA GLN A 173 -25.23 -3.47 -6.52
C GLN A 173 -24.91 -3.46 -5.02
N LEU A 174 -25.86 -3.87 -4.17
CA LEU A 174 -25.62 -4.03 -2.74
C LEU A 174 -24.57 -5.13 -2.46
N LEU A 175 -24.66 -6.26 -3.15
CA LEU A 175 -23.71 -7.35 -3.03
C LEU A 175 -22.31 -6.93 -3.49
N ALA A 176 -22.21 -6.26 -4.64
CA ALA A 176 -20.94 -5.71 -5.13
C ALA A 176 -20.33 -4.71 -4.14
N PHE A 177 -21.16 -3.79 -3.58
CA PHE A 177 -20.74 -2.90 -2.51
C PHE A 177 -20.17 -3.67 -1.32
N PHE A 178 -20.94 -4.62 -0.77
CA PHE A 178 -20.55 -5.41 0.39
C PHE A 178 -19.23 -6.15 0.18
N ILE A 179 -19.07 -6.85 -0.95
CA ILE A 179 -17.85 -7.61 -1.24
C ILE A 179 -16.65 -6.65 -1.36
N LEU A 180 -16.77 -5.59 -2.15
CA LEU A 180 -15.65 -4.71 -2.46
C LEU A 180 -15.17 -3.90 -1.26
N ILE A 181 -16.08 -3.33 -0.46
CA ILE A 181 -15.68 -2.61 0.76
C ILE A 181 -15.05 -3.57 1.78
N THR A 182 -15.59 -4.79 1.93
CA THR A 182 -15.07 -5.78 2.88
C THR A 182 -13.65 -6.16 2.51
N LEU A 183 -13.42 -6.53 1.25
CA LEU A 183 -12.09 -6.88 0.76
C LEU A 183 -11.13 -5.69 0.81
N GLY A 184 -11.60 -4.48 0.49
CA GLY A 184 -10.81 -3.25 0.59
C GLY A 184 -10.33 -2.99 2.01
N MET A 185 -11.24 -2.97 2.98
CA MET A 185 -10.91 -2.72 4.39
C MET A 185 -10.12 -3.86 5.03
N LEU A 186 -10.36 -5.12 4.63
CA LEU A 186 -9.57 -6.27 5.06
C LEU A 186 -8.12 -6.19 4.54
N SER A 187 -7.93 -5.68 3.32
CA SER A 187 -6.58 -5.49 2.76
C SER A 187 -5.78 -4.44 3.53
N LYS A 188 -6.44 -3.33 3.90
CA LYS A 188 -5.87 -2.23 4.68
C LYS A 188 -6.98 -1.52 5.45
N ILE A 189 -7.00 -1.69 6.77
CA ILE A 189 -7.94 -1.01 7.67
C ILE A 189 -8.07 0.52 7.49
N PRO A 190 -7.01 1.29 7.11
CA PRO A 190 -7.12 2.75 6.99
C PRO A 190 -8.10 3.23 5.91
N ALA A 191 -8.39 2.39 4.91
CA ALA A 191 -9.39 2.68 3.89
C ALA A 191 -10.82 2.77 4.45
N LEU A 192 -11.06 2.24 5.66
CA LEU A 192 -12.30 2.43 6.42
C LEU A 192 -12.66 3.91 6.60
N SER A 193 -11.67 4.82 6.65
CA SER A 193 -11.94 6.26 6.76
C SER A 193 -12.89 6.78 5.68
N LEU A 194 -12.79 6.27 4.44
CA LEU A 194 -13.66 6.67 3.34
C LEU A 194 -15.13 6.26 3.52
N MET A 195 -15.40 5.24 4.35
CA MET A 195 -16.76 4.83 4.70
C MET A 195 -17.49 5.89 5.52
N GLY A 196 -16.78 6.89 6.05
CA GLY A 196 -17.38 8.05 6.72
C GLY A 196 -18.42 8.79 5.87
N VAL A 197 -18.32 8.73 4.53
CA VAL A 197 -19.34 9.31 3.63
C VAL A 197 -20.72 8.68 3.81
N LEU A 198 -20.79 7.41 4.25
CA LEU A 198 -22.06 6.70 4.45
C LEU A 198 -22.85 7.20 5.65
N ALA A 199 -22.24 7.98 6.55
CA ALA A 199 -22.96 8.68 7.61
C ALA A 199 -24.00 9.68 7.07
N LEU A 200 -23.91 10.05 5.79
CA LEU A 200 -24.91 10.88 5.12
C LEU A 200 -26.19 10.12 4.74
N VAL A 201 -26.12 8.79 4.63
CA VAL A 201 -27.20 7.95 4.10
C VAL A 201 -28.53 8.10 4.86
N PRO A 202 -28.57 8.15 6.20
CA PRO A 202 -29.81 8.38 6.94
C PRO A 202 -30.54 9.66 6.52
N PHE A 203 -29.80 10.72 6.18
CA PHE A 203 -30.32 12.05 5.86
C PHE A 203 -30.80 12.20 4.41
N LEU A 204 -30.64 11.18 3.56
CA LEU A 204 -31.09 11.23 2.15
C LEU A 204 -32.61 11.04 2.05
N SER A 205 -33.39 12.10 2.22
CA SER A 205 -34.87 12.05 2.25
C SER A 205 -35.50 11.44 0.99
N THR A 206 -34.85 11.55 -0.16
CA THR A 206 -35.33 11.04 -1.45
C THR A 206 -35.13 9.53 -1.65
N VAL A 207 -34.38 8.87 -0.76
CA VAL A 207 -34.07 7.43 -0.86
C VAL A 207 -35.01 6.63 0.05
N PRO A 208 -35.63 5.54 -0.43
CA PRO A 208 -36.46 4.67 0.41
C PRO A 208 -35.71 4.13 1.64
N ASN A 209 -36.35 4.14 2.81
CA ASN A 209 -35.74 3.73 4.08
C ASN A 209 -35.23 2.28 4.06
N ALA A 210 -35.90 1.37 3.36
CA ALA A 210 -35.44 -0.01 3.20
C ALA A 210 -34.05 -0.07 2.54
N ARG A 211 -33.78 0.73 1.51
CA ARG A 211 -32.46 0.76 0.85
C ARG A 211 -31.39 1.32 1.78
N LYS A 212 -31.70 2.37 2.53
CA LYS A 212 -30.77 2.92 3.54
C LYS A 212 -30.43 1.87 4.57
N LEU A 213 -31.44 1.19 5.11
CA LEU A 213 -31.29 0.13 6.10
C LEU A 213 -30.40 -0.99 5.56
N PHE A 214 -30.71 -1.56 4.40
CA PHE A 214 -29.90 -2.65 3.84
C PHE A 214 -28.46 -2.25 3.55
N LEU A 215 -28.21 -1.02 3.05
CA LEU A 215 -26.86 -0.53 2.82
C LEU A 215 -26.10 -0.38 4.15
N LEU A 216 -26.72 0.19 5.18
CA LEU A 216 -26.11 0.37 6.50
C LEU A 216 -25.89 -0.97 7.21
N THR A 217 -26.81 -1.92 7.09
CA THR A 217 -26.65 -3.29 7.59
C THR A 217 -25.48 -3.99 6.90
N ALA A 218 -25.39 -3.93 5.56
CA ALA A 218 -24.25 -4.48 4.84
C ALA A 218 -22.92 -3.83 5.25
N SER A 219 -22.92 -2.51 5.48
CA SER A 219 -21.76 -1.78 5.99
C SER A 219 -21.37 -2.26 7.39
N GLY A 220 -22.34 -2.42 8.29
CA GLY A 220 -22.12 -2.89 9.66
C GLY A 220 -21.56 -4.31 9.71
N ILE A 221 -22.10 -5.22 8.91
CA ILE A 221 -21.58 -6.61 8.78
C ILE A 221 -20.15 -6.58 8.25
N SER A 222 -19.88 -5.77 7.22
CA SER A 222 -18.53 -5.64 6.65
C SER A 222 -17.52 -5.14 7.67
N ILE A 223 -17.86 -4.08 8.42
CA ILE A 223 -17.03 -3.57 9.53
C ILE A 223 -16.84 -4.67 10.59
N GLY A 224 -17.89 -5.42 10.94
CA GLY A 224 -17.78 -6.55 11.86
C GLY A 224 -16.74 -7.59 11.43
N LEU A 225 -16.74 -7.99 10.16
CA LEU A 225 -15.76 -8.93 9.61
C LEU A 225 -14.32 -8.39 9.67
N VAL A 226 -14.14 -7.11 9.34
CA VAL A 226 -12.84 -6.42 9.46
C VAL A 226 -12.38 -6.40 10.91
N PHE A 227 -13.29 -6.10 11.84
CA PHE A 227 -12.99 -6.11 13.26
C PHE A 227 -12.58 -7.50 13.76
N CYS A 228 -13.28 -8.55 13.34
CA CYS A 228 -12.92 -9.93 13.66
C CYS A 228 -11.50 -10.28 13.19
N TRP A 229 -11.09 -9.85 12.00
CA TRP A 229 -9.72 -10.08 11.54
C TRP A 229 -8.70 -9.29 12.38
N TYR A 230 -8.84 -7.97 12.44
CA TYR A 230 -7.81 -7.07 12.97
C TYR A 230 -7.71 -7.08 14.50
N PHE A 231 -8.82 -7.31 15.21
CA PHE A 231 -8.88 -7.18 16.68
C PHE A 231 -9.17 -8.48 17.41
N TYR A 232 -9.42 -9.58 16.70
CA TYR A 232 -9.54 -10.90 17.30
C TYR A 232 -8.54 -11.91 16.70
N TRP A 233 -8.56 -12.09 15.37
CA TRP A 233 -7.71 -13.08 14.71
C TRP A 233 -6.23 -12.71 14.75
N VAL A 234 -5.86 -11.47 14.40
CA VAL A 234 -4.47 -11.01 14.44
C VAL A 234 -3.87 -11.10 15.85
N PRO A 235 -4.54 -10.66 16.92
CA PRO A 235 -4.08 -10.90 18.29
C PRO A 235 -3.88 -12.39 18.63
N HIS A 236 -4.76 -13.28 18.15
CA HIS A 236 -4.57 -14.73 18.31
C HIS A 236 -3.34 -15.24 17.56
N LEU A 237 -3.11 -14.80 16.31
CA LEU A 237 -1.91 -15.15 15.56
C LEU A 237 -0.64 -14.67 16.28
N LEU A 238 -0.65 -13.44 16.80
CA LEU A 238 0.48 -12.89 17.54
C LEU A 238 0.75 -13.66 18.84
N SER A 239 -0.27 -13.96 19.64
CA SER A 239 -0.09 -14.67 20.90
C SER A 239 0.37 -16.12 20.71
N THR A 240 0.01 -16.73 19.58
CA THR A 240 0.33 -18.14 19.28
C THR A 240 1.65 -18.31 18.52
N TYR A 241 1.99 -17.38 17.62
CA TYR A 241 3.11 -17.53 16.67
C TYR A 241 4.16 -16.42 16.79
N HIS A 242 3.93 -15.39 17.60
CA HIS A 242 4.91 -14.39 18.04
C HIS A 242 5.50 -13.47 16.94
N TYR A 243 4.86 -13.36 15.78
CA TYR A 243 5.20 -12.37 14.74
C TYR A 243 4.05 -11.43 14.44
N GLN A 244 4.33 -10.12 14.31
CA GLN A 244 3.35 -9.12 13.89
C GLN A 244 3.95 -8.09 12.93
N LEU A 245 3.13 -7.59 12.01
CA LEU A 245 3.52 -6.59 11.02
C LEU A 245 3.36 -5.15 11.53
N TYR A 246 2.38 -4.90 12.39
CA TYR A 246 2.07 -3.55 12.87
C TYR A 246 1.71 -3.58 14.36
N PHE A 247 2.02 -2.48 15.04
CA PHE A 247 1.91 -2.36 16.49
C PHE A 247 0.91 -1.26 16.84
N PRO A 248 -0.39 -1.58 16.99
CA PRO A 248 -1.39 -0.56 17.28
C PRO A 248 -1.13 0.06 18.66
N LYS A 249 -1.29 1.39 18.75
CA LYS A 249 -1.04 2.15 19.98
C LYS A 249 -2.35 2.49 20.71
N SER A 250 -2.26 2.83 21.99
CA SER A 250 -3.35 3.58 22.62
C SER A 250 -3.41 4.98 21.98
N PHE A 251 -4.56 5.66 22.10
CA PHE A 251 -4.68 7.02 21.56
C PHE A 251 -3.72 8.01 22.23
N MET A 252 -3.46 7.83 23.53
CA MET A 252 -2.55 8.69 24.30
C MET A 252 -1.10 8.43 23.89
N ASP A 253 -0.67 7.17 23.83
CA ASP A 253 0.71 6.83 23.43
C ASP A 253 0.99 7.31 22.02
N GLY A 254 0.04 7.11 21.10
CA GLY A 254 0.19 7.58 19.73
C GLY A 254 0.31 9.10 19.62
N LEU A 255 -0.45 9.86 20.41
CA LEU A 255 -0.32 11.32 20.48
C LEU A 255 1.07 11.73 21.00
N LEU A 256 1.56 11.07 22.04
CA LEU A 256 2.87 11.33 22.64
C LEU A 256 4.01 11.00 21.66
N GLU A 257 3.91 9.90 20.92
CA GLU A 257 4.88 9.50 19.88
C GLU A 257 4.89 10.46 18.68
N ILE A 258 3.73 11.06 18.33
CA ILE A 258 3.62 12.00 17.20
C ILE A 258 4.11 13.40 17.58
N LYS A 259 3.99 13.82 18.85
CA LYS A 259 4.38 15.15 19.30
C LYS A 259 5.81 15.59 18.90
N PRO A 260 6.86 14.74 18.99
CA PRO A 260 8.19 15.12 18.51
C PRO A 260 8.32 15.11 16.97
N LEU A 261 7.37 14.49 16.25
CA LEU A 261 7.41 14.26 14.80
C LEU A 261 6.38 15.12 14.03
N ILE A 262 6.01 16.28 14.57
CA ILE A 262 5.04 17.19 13.93
C ILE A 262 5.51 17.66 12.55
N PRO A 263 6.79 18.03 12.32
CA PRO A 263 7.26 18.38 10.98
C PRO A 263 7.06 17.27 9.95
N GLU A 264 7.39 16.03 10.32
CA GLU A 264 7.26 14.83 9.49
C GLU A 264 5.79 14.48 9.27
N LEU A 265 4.94 14.66 10.29
CA LEU A 265 3.49 14.51 10.16
C LEU A 265 2.93 15.47 9.12
N LEU A 266 3.29 16.76 9.20
CA LEU A 266 2.81 17.79 8.28
C LEU A 266 3.33 17.55 6.86
N GLU A 267 4.57 17.07 6.71
CA GLU A 267 5.16 16.68 5.42
C GLU A 267 4.30 15.66 4.69
N LYS A 268 3.64 14.75 5.42
CA LYS A 268 2.71 13.79 4.81
C LYS A 268 1.59 14.45 4.02
N PHE A 269 1.12 15.60 4.48
CA PHE A 269 0.04 16.33 3.85
C PHE A 269 0.54 17.34 2.81
N TYR A 270 1.56 18.15 3.13
CA TYR A 270 1.98 19.22 2.23
C TYR A 270 2.86 18.73 1.06
N PHE A 271 3.55 17.60 1.20
CA PHE A 271 4.39 17.05 0.15
C PHE A 271 4.06 15.60 -0.18
N SER A 272 4.28 14.61 0.70
CA SER A 272 4.12 13.19 0.36
C SER A 272 2.78 12.82 -0.28
N ALA A 273 1.65 13.44 0.13
CA ALA A 273 0.33 13.16 -0.44
C ALA A 273 0.30 13.33 -1.97
N PHE A 274 0.90 14.40 -2.49
CA PHE A 274 0.83 14.77 -3.90
C PHE A 274 2.16 14.72 -4.64
N HIS A 275 3.28 14.77 -3.94
CA HIS A 275 4.60 15.07 -4.50
C HIS A 275 4.62 16.37 -5.33
N SER A 276 3.69 17.29 -5.06
CA SER A 276 3.52 18.57 -5.76
C SER A 276 3.02 19.63 -4.80
N TYR A 277 3.81 20.70 -4.61
CA TYR A 277 3.42 21.84 -3.79
C TYR A 277 2.28 22.62 -4.45
N LEU A 278 2.25 22.66 -5.78
CA LEU A 278 1.16 23.30 -6.52
C LEU A 278 -0.18 22.58 -6.32
N ALA A 279 -0.18 21.25 -6.30
CA ALA A 279 -1.38 20.46 -5.99
C ALA A 279 -1.85 20.71 -4.55
N PHE A 280 -0.92 20.81 -3.59
CA PHE A 280 -1.24 21.15 -2.21
C PHE A 280 -1.84 22.57 -2.07
N ALA A 281 -1.27 23.56 -2.76
CA ALA A 281 -1.85 24.90 -2.81
C ALA A 281 -3.28 24.90 -3.40
N CYS A 282 -3.49 24.14 -4.47
CA CYS A 282 -4.84 23.94 -5.04
C CYS A 282 -5.78 23.26 -4.04
N PHE A 283 -5.31 22.30 -3.24
CA PHE A 283 -6.09 21.65 -2.19
C PHE A 283 -6.56 22.66 -1.13
N LEU A 284 -5.69 23.54 -0.64
CA LEU A 284 -6.06 24.58 0.35
C LEU A 284 -7.10 25.56 -0.21
N VAL A 285 -6.91 26.03 -1.45
CA VAL A 285 -7.89 26.88 -2.14
C VAL A 285 -9.20 26.13 -2.38
N GLY A 286 -9.12 24.82 -2.62
CA GLY A 286 -10.25 23.93 -2.81
C GLY A 286 -11.12 23.80 -1.58
N ILE A 287 -10.49 23.66 -0.40
CA ILE A 287 -11.19 23.68 0.90
C ILE A 287 -11.95 25.00 1.03
N TYR A 288 -11.30 26.14 0.79
CA TYR A 288 -11.94 27.45 0.87
C TYR A 288 -13.19 27.55 -0.02
N PHE A 289 -13.11 27.14 -1.29
CA PHE A 289 -14.26 27.17 -2.18
C PHE A 289 -15.37 26.20 -1.77
N PHE A 290 -15.00 24.99 -1.32
CA PHE A 290 -15.98 24.02 -0.84
C PHE A 290 -16.79 24.55 0.36
N TRP A 291 -16.14 25.24 1.30
CA TRP A 291 -16.80 25.86 2.45
C TRP A 291 -17.64 27.09 2.09
N LYS A 292 -17.33 27.78 0.98
CA LYS A 292 -18.18 28.84 0.44
C LYS A 292 -19.42 28.34 -0.29
N GLU A 293 -19.38 27.15 -0.88
CA GLU A 293 -20.55 26.57 -1.55
C GLU A 293 -21.62 26.12 -0.54
N LYS A 294 -22.89 26.42 -0.81
CA LYS A 294 -24.05 26.08 0.06
C LYS A 294 -24.44 24.61 -0.04
N LEU A 295 -23.51 23.70 0.24
CA LEU A 295 -23.71 22.25 0.24
C LEU A 295 -23.55 21.69 1.68
N PRO A 296 -24.52 21.92 2.59
CA PRO A 296 -24.33 21.63 4.01
C PRO A 296 -24.08 20.16 4.30
N TYR A 297 -24.74 19.24 3.60
CA TYR A 297 -24.68 17.80 3.90
C TYR A 297 -23.31 17.19 3.61
N TYR A 298 -22.63 17.56 2.52
CA TYR A 298 -21.32 16.99 2.20
C TYR A 298 -20.25 17.32 3.24
N ARG A 299 -20.38 18.46 3.94
CA ARG A 299 -19.45 18.89 4.98
C ARG A 299 -19.38 17.89 6.14
N TYR A 300 -20.53 17.33 6.56
CA TYR A 300 -20.57 16.32 7.61
C TYR A 300 -19.87 15.02 7.18
N GLY A 301 -20.07 14.60 5.92
CA GLY A 301 -19.41 13.41 5.38
C GLY A 301 -17.90 13.56 5.39
N PHE A 302 -17.37 14.68 4.90
CA PHE A 302 -15.93 14.96 4.95
C PHE A 302 -15.40 15.13 6.38
N ALA A 303 -16.16 15.76 7.28
CA ALA A 303 -15.76 15.87 8.68
C ALA A 303 -15.60 14.49 9.33
N ILE A 304 -16.53 13.55 9.05
CA ILE A 304 -16.46 12.19 9.57
C ILE A 304 -15.30 11.41 8.95
N ILE A 305 -15.06 11.53 7.63
CA ILE A 305 -13.88 10.92 6.99
C ILE A 305 -12.59 11.42 7.66
N THR A 306 -12.46 12.74 7.83
CA THR A 306 -11.30 13.35 8.48
C THR A 306 -11.15 12.89 9.93
N LEU A 307 -12.24 12.82 10.69
CA LEU A 307 -12.21 12.35 12.08
C LEU A 307 -11.74 10.89 12.18
N LEU A 308 -12.29 10.01 11.35
CA LEU A 308 -11.86 8.61 11.29
C LEU A 308 -10.39 8.47 10.88
N PHE A 309 -9.94 9.32 9.95
CA PHE A 309 -8.54 9.33 9.52
C PHE A 309 -7.60 9.87 10.60
N VAL A 310 -7.99 10.90 11.35
CA VAL A 310 -7.25 11.40 12.52
C VAL A 310 -7.17 10.35 13.62
N ALA A 311 -8.27 9.63 13.89
CA ALA A 311 -8.26 8.52 14.83
C ALA A 311 -7.27 7.42 14.38
N PHE A 312 -7.20 7.14 13.08
CA PHE A 312 -6.21 6.24 12.52
C PHE A 312 -4.77 6.73 12.74
N ILE A 313 -4.48 8.01 12.46
CA ILE A 313 -3.15 8.62 12.69
C ILE A 313 -2.70 8.39 14.14
N PHE A 314 -3.57 8.69 15.11
CA PHE A 314 -3.25 8.46 16.52
C PHE A 314 -3.07 6.99 16.85
N LYS A 315 -3.85 6.08 16.25
CA LYS A 315 -3.68 4.63 16.46
C LYS A 315 -2.37 4.07 15.90
N THR A 316 -1.77 4.74 14.93
CA THR A 316 -0.47 4.36 14.36
C THR A 316 0.74 5.00 15.04
N GLY A 317 0.56 6.08 15.79
CA GLY A 317 1.65 6.77 16.49
C GLY A 317 2.76 7.23 15.55
N SER A 318 4.02 7.02 15.96
CA SER A 318 5.23 7.40 15.20
C SER A 318 5.32 6.80 13.80
N VAL A 319 4.63 5.69 13.53
CA VAL A 319 4.64 5.01 12.24
C VAL A 319 4.07 5.90 11.12
N PHE A 320 3.05 6.71 11.41
CA PHE A 320 2.44 7.58 10.38
C PHE A 320 3.38 8.71 9.91
N PRO A 321 3.98 9.51 10.79
CA PRO A 321 4.98 10.51 10.39
C PRO A 321 6.23 9.91 9.71
N LEU A 322 6.60 8.67 10.02
CA LEU A 322 7.82 8.06 9.46
C LEU A 322 7.60 7.32 8.13
N HIS A 323 6.35 6.98 7.78
CA HIS A 323 6.06 6.21 6.56
C HIS A 323 5.01 6.89 5.67
N ASN A 324 5.43 7.31 4.48
CA ASN A 324 4.59 8.08 3.57
C ASN A 324 3.32 7.38 3.06
N TYR A 325 3.28 6.05 2.95
CA TYR A 325 2.12 5.34 2.41
C TYR A 325 0.87 5.38 3.30
N TYR A 326 1.02 5.71 4.58
CA TYR A 326 -0.11 5.83 5.49
C TYR A 326 -1.08 6.96 5.12
N ILE A 327 -0.66 7.95 4.31
CA ILE A 327 -1.52 9.05 3.82
C ILE A 327 -2.48 8.61 2.69
N ILE A 328 -2.16 7.53 1.97
CA ILE A 328 -2.84 7.08 0.73
C ILE A 328 -4.37 7.06 0.83
N PRO A 329 -5.00 6.57 1.93
CA PRO A 329 -6.46 6.55 2.08
C PRO A 329 -7.12 7.93 2.04
N PHE A 330 -6.41 8.99 2.45
CA PHE A 330 -6.96 10.34 2.52
C PHE A 330 -6.70 11.17 1.25
N VAL A 331 -5.73 10.77 0.43
CA VAL A 331 -5.38 11.48 -0.82
C VAL A 331 -6.56 11.64 -1.81
N PRO A 332 -7.49 10.69 -1.98
CA PRO A 332 -8.69 10.91 -2.81
C PRO A 332 -9.54 12.11 -2.36
N VAL A 333 -9.64 12.35 -1.05
CA VAL A 333 -10.34 13.52 -0.49
C VAL A 333 -9.57 14.80 -0.81
N MET A 334 -8.25 14.78 -0.62
CA MET A 334 -7.41 15.93 -0.94
C MET A 334 -7.47 16.26 -2.44
N ALA A 335 -7.40 15.25 -3.31
CA ALA A 335 -7.49 15.39 -4.76
C ALA A 335 -8.86 15.94 -5.20
N LEU A 336 -9.94 15.57 -4.50
CA LEU A 336 -11.25 16.17 -4.73
C LEU A 336 -11.22 17.69 -4.50
N PHE A 337 -10.72 18.15 -3.35
CA PHE A 337 -10.62 19.58 -3.07
C PHE A 337 -9.69 20.30 -4.06
N ALA A 338 -8.52 19.73 -4.39
CA ALA A 338 -7.66 20.30 -5.42
C ALA A 338 -8.39 20.47 -6.76
N GLY A 339 -9.16 19.47 -7.19
CA GLY A 339 -9.97 19.56 -8.41
C GLY A 339 -11.12 20.57 -8.32
N ILE A 340 -11.68 20.85 -7.14
CA ILE A 340 -12.66 21.93 -6.94
C ILE A 340 -12.02 23.29 -7.24
N ALA A 341 -10.80 23.54 -6.75
CA ALA A 341 -10.08 24.79 -7.05
C ALA A 341 -9.73 24.90 -8.54
N ILE A 342 -9.14 23.85 -9.11
CA ILE A 342 -8.69 23.86 -10.52
C ILE A 342 -9.88 24.07 -11.46
N ALA A 343 -11.05 23.49 -11.16
CA ALA A 343 -12.26 23.68 -11.96
C ALA A 343 -12.82 25.12 -11.97
N LYS A 344 -12.35 26.00 -11.08
CA LYS A 344 -12.72 27.44 -11.08
C LYS A 344 -11.83 28.26 -12.01
N LEU A 345 -10.71 27.71 -12.49
CA LEU A 345 -9.79 28.42 -13.35
C LEU A 345 -10.37 28.63 -14.77
N PRO A 346 -10.02 29.73 -15.45
CA PRO A 346 -10.31 29.87 -16.87
C PRO A 346 -9.69 28.73 -17.69
N LYS A 347 -10.34 28.36 -18.80
CA LYS A 347 -9.96 27.21 -19.65
C LYS A 347 -8.46 27.09 -20.00
N PRO A 348 -7.72 28.15 -20.37
CA PRO A 348 -6.29 27.99 -20.66
C PRO A 348 -5.48 27.58 -19.41
N TYR A 349 -5.77 28.17 -18.26
CA TYR A 349 -5.05 27.90 -17.01
C TYR A 349 -5.40 26.53 -16.42
N TYR A 350 -6.62 26.02 -16.65
CA TYR A 350 -7.03 24.68 -16.21
C TYR A 350 -6.05 23.59 -16.70
N GLY A 351 -5.76 23.57 -18.01
CA GLY A 351 -4.87 22.58 -18.60
C GLY A 351 -3.40 22.78 -18.21
N ILE A 352 -2.96 24.04 -18.13
CA ILE A 352 -1.59 24.40 -17.74
C ILE A 352 -1.32 23.93 -16.30
N ILE A 353 -2.19 24.26 -15.35
CA ILE A 353 -2.02 23.89 -13.95
C ILE A 353 -2.00 22.36 -13.77
N LEU A 354 -2.91 21.63 -14.44
CA LEU A 354 -2.88 20.17 -14.41
C LEU A 354 -1.58 19.59 -14.97
N SER A 355 -1.03 20.19 -16.03
CA SER A 355 0.21 19.74 -16.64
C SER A 355 1.41 20.00 -15.73
N ILE A 356 1.48 21.18 -15.09
CA ILE A 356 2.54 21.51 -14.13
C ILE A 356 2.47 20.58 -12.92
N ILE A 357 1.29 20.34 -12.35
CA ILE A 357 1.09 19.39 -11.25
C ILE A 357 1.57 17.99 -11.66
N ALA A 358 1.20 17.52 -12.85
CA ALA A 358 1.61 16.20 -13.33
C ALA A 358 3.13 16.10 -13.49
N ILE A 359 3.77 17.12 -14.07
CA ILE A 359 5.23 17.17 -14.26
C ILE A 359 5.94 17.18 -12.90
N GLU A 360 5.57 18.08 -11.99
CA GLU A 360 6.16 18.19 -10.65
C GLU A 360 6.02 16.88 -9.88
N ALA A 361 4.81 16.31 -9.83
CA ALA A 361 4.53 15.11 -9.07
C ALA A 361 5.25 13.85 -9.61
N ILE A 362 5.32 13.69 -10.94
CA ILE A 362 6.02 12.55 -11.56
C ILE A 362 7.53 12.71 -11.43
N ALA A 363 8.08 13.91 -11.66
CA ALA A 363 9.52 14.16 -11.52
C ALA A 363 10.02 13.87 -10.10
N ASN A 364 9.26 14.27 -9.07
CA ASN A 364 9.57 13.99 -7.67
C ASN A 364 9.46 12.48 -7.30
N GLN A 365 8.90 11.65 -8.18
CA GLN A 365 8.72 10.21 -7.97
C GLN A 365 9.55 9.34 -8.94
N GLN A 366 10.45 9.92 -9.75
CA GLN A 366 11.22 9.18 -10.75
C GLN A 366 12.06 8.02 -10.16
N HIS A 367 12.54 8.18 -8.93
CA HIS A 367 13.30 7.16 -8.19
C HIS A 367 12.49 5.87 -7.93
N ALA A 368 11.16 5.91 -8.07
CA ALA A 368 10.32 4.72 -7.95
C ALA A 368 10.30 3.87 -9.24
N GLN A 369 10.88 4.34 -10.34
CA GLN A 369 10.90 3.63 -11.63
C GLN A 369 12.26 3.01 -11.95
N PHE A 370 13.33 3.57 -11.41
CA PHE A 370 14.71 3.17 -11.72
C PHE A 370 15.38 2.54 -10.51
N ILE A 371 16.12 1.46 -10.75
CA ILE A 371 16.90 0.74 -9.75
C ILE A 371 18.36 1.06 -9.99
N SER A 372 19.09 1.28 -8.90
CA SER A 372 20.53 1.52 -8.95
C SER A 372 21.27 0.21 -9.22
N GLU A 373 22.31 0.24 -10.05
CA GLU A 373 23.08 -0.96 -10.39
C GLU A 373 23.80 -1.57 -9.18
N ASN A 374 24.16 -0.73 -8.20
CA ASN A 374 24.86 -1.15 -6.98
C ASN A 374 24.06 -2.08 -6.05
N VAL A 375 22.77 -2.32 -6.31
CA VAL A 375 21.95 -3.27 -5.55
C VAL A 375 21.58 -4.52 -6.34
N ASN A 376 22.02 -4.63 -7.60
CA ASN A 376 21.71 -5.78 -8.46
C ASN A 376 22.38 -7.07 -7.99
N TYR A 377 23.50 -6.98 -7.27
CA TYR A 377 24.20 -8.13 -6.70
C TYR A 377 23.29 -9.02 -5.84
N LYS A 378 22.29 -8.41 -5.17
CA LYS A 378 21.30 -9.12 -4.35
C LYS A 378 20.47 -10.14 -5.11
N LEU A 379 20.36 -10.01 -6.44
CA LEU A 379 19.65 -10.98 -7.28
C LEU A 379 20.40 -12.31 -7.43
N THR A 380 21.71 -12.33 -7.16
CA THR A 380 22.52 -13.55 -7.22
C THR A 380 22.33 -14.43 -5.98
N LEU A 381 21.74 -13.88 -4.91
CA LEU A 381 21.72 -14.49 -3.59
C LEU A 381 20.96 -15.84 -3.55
N GLU A 382 19.88 -16.00 -4.33
CA GLU A 382 19.16 -17.27 -4.42
C GLU A 382 20.05 -18.36 -5.03
N GLN A 383 20.73 -18.03 -6.13
CA GLN A 383 21.62 -18.95 -6.82
C GLN A 383 22.82 -19.34 -5.93
N LEU A 384 23.38 -18.39 -5.20
CA LEU A 384 24.46 -18.64 -4.25
C LEU A 384 24.00 -19.56 -3.12
N ALA A 385 22.83 -19.29 -2.53
CA ALA A 385 22.26 -20.15 -1.49
C ALA A 385 21.96 -21.57 -2.02
N ASP A 386 21.46 -21.70 -3.25
CA ASP A 386 21.17 -23.00 -3.87
C ASP A 386 22.42 -23.85 -4.15
N SER A 387 23.60 -23.22 -4.22
CA SER A 387 24.88 -23.94 -4.43
C SER A 387 25.44 -24.61 -3.18
N SER A 388 25.07 -24.15 -1.97
CA SER A 388 25.75 -24.53 -0.72
C SER A 388 24.86 -24.70 0.51
N ILE A 389 23.55 -24.43 0.39
CA ILE A 389 22.58 -24.46 1.49
C ILE A 389 21.37 -25.30 1.06
N ALA A 390 20.98 -26.31 1.83
CA ALA A 390 19.75 -27.06 1.52
C ALA A 390 18.50 -26.18 1.75
N LYS A 391 17.36 -26.49 1.12
CA LYS A 391 16.15 -25.65 1.22
C LYS A 391 15.53 -25.62 2.62
N ASP A 392 15.79 -26.64 3.43
CA ASP A 392 15.31 -26.82 4.81
C ASP A 392 16.30 -26.36 5.88
N GLU A 393 17.55 -26.05 5.52
CA GLU A 393 18.53 -25.48 6.43
C GLU A 393 18.16 -24.04 6.81
N LEU A 394 18.25 -23.74 8.12
CA LEU A 394 18.05 -22.39 8.64
C LEU A 394 19.32 -21.56 8.49
N ILE A 395 19.16 -20.31 8.05
CA ILE A 395 20.27 -19.38 7.82
C ILE A 395 20.24 -18.20 8.79
N ILE A 396 21.40 -17.60 9.02
CA ILE A 396 21.53 -16.25 9.58
C ILE A 396 22.02 -15.35 8.45
N ILE A 397 21.45 -14.15 8.30
CA ILE A 397 21.92 -13.16 7.33
C ILE A 397 21.98 -11.77 7.95
N ASN A 398 23.04 -11.01 7.67
CA ASN A 398 23.26 -9.66 8.20
C ASN A 398 22.47 -8.56 7.45
N GLY A 399 21.21 -8.83 7.10
CA GLY A 399 20.34 -7.92 6.35
C GLY A 399 19.71 -6.79 7.18
N GLY A 400 20.02 -6.70 8.47
CA GLY A 400 19.39 -5.77 9.41
C GLY A 400 17.89 -6.05 9.59
N PRO A 401 17.06 -5.03 9.85
CA PRO A 401 15.61 -5.21 10.06
C PRO A 401 14.82 -5.48 8.77
N SER A 402 15.46 -5.41 7.59
CA SER A 402 14.78 -5.57 6.30
C SER A 402 14.65 -7.05 5.92
N PRO A 403 13.46 -7.54 5.53
CA PRO A 403 13.28 -8.89 5.01
C PRO A 403 13.86 -9.08 3.59
N GLN A 404 14.43 -8.03 2.98
CA GLN A 404 14.85 -8.07 1.58
C GLN A 404 15.91 -9.15 1.31
N SER A 405 16.98 -9.21 2.11
CA SER A 405 18.08 -10.13 1.85
C SER A 405 17.65 -11.59 2.05
N ILE A 406 16.96 -11.90 3.16
CA ILE A 406 16.43 -13.26 3.39
C ILE A 406 15.35 -13.65 2.38
N TYR A 407 14.57 -12.68 1.87
CA TYR A 407 13.67 -12.93 0.75
C TYR A 407 14.45 -13.41 -0.48
N PHE A 408 15.49 -12.69 -0.91
CA PHE A 408 16.28 -13.09 -2.07
C PHE A 408 17.10 -14.37 -1.84
N ALA A 409 17.49 -14.70 -0.61
CA ALA A 409 18.12 -15.98 -0.32
C ALA A 409 17.20 -17.19 -0.53
N ASN A 410 15.88 -16.99 -0.53
CA ASN A 410 14.88 -18.06 -0.59
C ASN A 410 15.18 -19.17 0.43
N ARG A 411 15.51 -18.77 1.66
CA ARG A 411 15.74 -19.63 2.83
C ARG A 411 15.01 -19.07 4.03
N LYS A 412 14.77 -19.92 5.02
CA LYS A 412 14.23 -19.52 6.33
C LYS A 412 15.35 -19.24 7.31
N GLY A 413 15.06 -18.42 8.31
CA GLY A 413 16.01 -18.15 9.40
C GLY A 413 15.89 -16.73 9.94
N TRP A 414 17.03 -16.15 10.31
CA TRP A 414 17.11 -14.85 11.00
C TRP A 414 17.75 -13.79 10.12
N THR A 415 17.19 -12.58 10.16
CA THR A 415 17.85 -11.36 9.69
C THR A 415 18.32 -10.58 10.90
N ILE A 416 19.60 -10.23 10.94
CA ILE A 416 20.23 -9.63 12.12
C ILE A 416 20.97 -8.34 11.75
N GLU A 417 21.09 -7.45 12.72
CA GLU A 417 21.93 -6.24 12.60
C GLU A 417 23.41 -6.61 12.74
N ASN A 418 24.30 -5.82 12.15
CA ASN A 418 25.73 -6.14 12.10
C ASN A 418 26.36 -6.17 13.50
N GLU A 419 25.85 -5.35 14.42
CA GLU A 419 26.26 -5.30 15.82
C GLU A 419 26.08 -6.67 16.51
N LYS A 420 25.11 -7.46 16.07
CA LYS A 420 24.84 -8.80 16.58
C LYS A 420 25.81 -9.86 16.07
N LEU A 421 26.51 -9.61 14.96
CA LEU A 421 27.54 -10.54 14.45
C LEU A 421 28.75 -10.62 15.39
N VAL A 422 29.09 -9.51 16.05
CA VAL A 422 30.26 -9.40 16.93
C VAL A 422 29.92 -9.54 18.41
N GLU A 423 28.64 -9.67 18.74
CA GLU A 423 28.18 -9.90 20.11
C GLU A 423 28.53 -11.33 20.53
N ALA A 424 29.29 -11.45 21.64
CA ALA A 424 29.75 -12.74 22.14
C ALA A 424 28.58 -13.72 22.34
N ASN A 425 28.73 -14.94 21.81
CA ASN A 425 27.76 -16.03 21.87
C ASN A 425 26.41 -15.77 21.18
N TYR A 426 26.21 -14.66 20.46
CA TYR A 426 24.93 -14.40 19.81
C TYR A 426 24.67 -15.37 18.64
N ILE A 427 25.65 -15.57 17.76
CA ILE A 427 25.55 -16.54 16.67
C ILE A 427 25.39 -17.96 17.22
N ASP A 428 26.17 -18.33 18.23
CA ASP A 428 26.06 -19.63 18.89
C ASP A 428 24.66 -19.87 19.47
N SER A 429 24.02 -18.84 20.05
CA SER A 429 22.64 -18.95 20.53
C SER A 429 21.63 -19.26 19.41
N LEU A 430 21.87 -18.82 18.18
CA LEU A 430 21.04 -19.15 17.02
C LEU A 430 21.37 -20.54 16.45
N VAL A 431 22.63 -20.99 16.58
CA VAL A 431 23.03 -22.37 16.27
C VAL A 431 22.32 -23.36 17.20
N GLU A 432 22.20 -23.05 18.48
CA GLU A 432 21.40 -23.84 19.45
C GLU A 432 19.93 -23.94 19.03
N LEU A 433 19.40 -22.92 18.35
CA LEU A 433 18.04 -22.91 17.78
C LEU A 433 17.96 -23.57 16.39
N GLY A 434 19.07 -24.07 15.86
CA GLY A 434 19.13 -24.84 14.63
C GLY A 434 19.64 -24.09 13.40
N ALA A 435 20.22 -22.89 13.55
CA ALA A 435 20.95 -22.25 12.46
C ALA A 435 22.08 -23.15 11.95
N LYS A 436 22.18 -23.30 10.62
CA LYS A 436 23.18 -24.16 9.96
C LYS A 436 24.19 -23.39 9.13
N LYS A 437 23.80 -22.24 8.59
CA LYS A 437 24.64 -21.42 7.71
C LYS A 437 24.56 -19.94 8.09
N LEU A 438 25.66 -19.22 7.91
CA LEU A 438 25.73 -17.77 8.07
C LEU A 438 26.10 -17.15 6.71
N ILE A 439 25.24 -16.26 6.22
CA ILE A 439 25.47 -15.48 5.01
C ILE A 439 25.85 -14.05 5.41
N ILE A 440 27.00 -13.59 4.93
CA ILE A 440 27.49 -12.23 5.13
C ILE A 440 27.43 -11.47 3.81
N ASP A 441 26.64 -10.41 3.77
CA ASP A 441 26.67 -9.37 2.75
C ASP A 441 27.81 -8.39 3.06
N LYS A 442 28.86 -8.43 2.23
CA LYS A 442 30.08 -7.63 2.40
C LYS A 442 29.84 -6.13 2.17
N HIS A 443 28.77 -5.76 1.48
CA HIS A 443 28.42 -4.35 1.27
C HIS A 443 27.85 -3.69 2.53
N LEU A 444 27.49 -4.49 3.54
CA LEU A 444 26.92 -4.01 4.79
C LEU A 444 27.94 -3.98 5.93
N ILE A 445 29.10 -4.62 5.78
CA ILE A 445 30.12 -4.71 6.83
C ILE A 445 31.52 -4.77 6.21
N ASP A 446 32.41 -3.88 6.64
CA ASP A 446 33.72 -3.71 6.01
C ASP A 446 34.66 -4.92 6.25
N GLN A 447 34.61 -5.52 7.46
CA GLN A 447 35.44 -6.68 7.84
C GLN A 447 34.77 -7.53 8.92
N PHE A 448 34.44 -8.79 8.59
CA PHE A 448 34.00 -9.80 9.53
C PHE A 448 34.52 -11.17 9.08
N SER A 449 35.23 -11.86 9.97
CA SER A 449 35.82 -13.18 9.69
C SER A 449 35.67 -14.03 10.95
N PRO A 450 34.53 -14.73 11.08
CA PRO A 450 34.29 -15.59 12.24
C PRO A 450 35.13 -16.87 12.14
N ASP A 451 35.31 -17.55 13.27
CA ASP A 451 35.99 -18.85 13.35
C ASP A 451 35.05 -20.01 12.95
N TYR A 452 34.50 -19.92 11.73
CA TYR A 452 33.62 -20.92 11.13
C TYR A 452 34.19 -21.34 9.77
N GLU A 453 33.88 -22.55 9.32
CA GLU A 453 34.33 -23.05 8.01
C GLU A 453 33.73 -22.21 6.87
N LEU A 454 34.58 -21.60 6.06
CA LEU A 454 34.19 -20.81 4.89
C LEU A 454 33.84 -21.74 3.72
N LEU A 455 32.58 -21.73 3.30
CA LEU A 455 32.07 -22.56 2.19
C LEU A 455 32.15 -21.84 0.85
N LEU A 456 31.88 -20.53 0.85
CA LEU A 456 31.86 -19.72 -0.35
C LEU A 456 32.33 -18.31 -0.02
N ASP A 457 33.14 -17.76 -0.90
CA ASP A 457 33.59 -16.37 -0.85
C ASP A 457 33.64 -15.81 -2.27
N ASN A 458 32.82 -14.80 -2.54
CA ASN A 458 32.85 -14.06 -3.81
C ASN A 458 32.94 -12.54 -3.57
N GLU A 459 32.79 -11.73 -4.61
CA GLU A 459 32.88 -10.27 -4.48
C GLU A 459 31.88 -9.68 -3.48
N ASP A 460 30.67 -10.24 -3.40
CA ASP A 460 29.55 -9.64 -2.67
C ASP A 460 29.21 -10.33 -1.34
N TYR A 461 29.44 -11.64 -1.24
CA TYR A 461 28.95 -12.50 -0.17
C TYR A 461 30.00 -13.48 0.33
N GLN A 462 29.89 -13.83 1.62
CA GLN A 462 30.53 -15.01 2.21
C GLN A 462 29.47 -15.93 2.82
N ILE A 463 29.68 -17.24 2.72
CA ILE A 463 28.82 -18.25 3.35
C ILE A 463 29.68 -19.12 4.25
N TYR A 464 29.32 -19.21 5.51
CA TYR A 464 29.99 -20.01 6.53
C TYR A 464 29.11 -21.19 6.97
N ASN A 465 29.74 -22.32 7.26
CA ASN A 465 29.13 -23.47 7.92
C ASN A 465 29.18 -23.29 9.43
N LEU A 466 28.05 -23.43 10.12
CA LEU A 466 27.95 -23.25 11.58
C LEU A 466 27.97 -24.58 12.36
N ASN A 467 28.18 -25.71 11.68
CA ASN A 467 28.26 -27.05 12.32
C ASN A 467 29.69 -27.56 12.42
#